data_AF-A0A2K3NK69-F1
#
_entry.id   AF-A0A2K3NK69-F1
#
_cell.length_a   1.000
_cell.length_b   1.000
_cell.length_c   1.000
_cell.angle_alpha   90.00
_cell.angle_beta   90.00
_cell.angle_gamma   90.00
#
_symmetry.space_group_name_H-M   'P 1'
#
loop_
_entity.id
_entity.type
_entity.pdbx_description
1 polymer ?
#
loop_
_entity_poly.entity_id
_entity_poly.type
_entity_poly.pdbx_seq_one_letter_code
_entity_poly.pdbx_strand_id
1 'polypeptide(L)'
;MMDVKDSDKPNFCVTTTTTTLPVKRLFDNNNSLRGSMKKSKVSPTLNDDDDDYDDDDDVPIFARIKMPVMWTDKSFSILKEELALVENSFEECRRMSEIEEKRLKSIKRDIEECSKELENKKKEISCVERINEARKKMQGKVEECFKDFVAKEGQVRLMEDLIGERKQELNTKEMELRQVLDNISKHKHFERQVTQLVNGLVSKQNHFESQLKELKAKEEQYQGKLKEHQSKESKFEGRVKELESEKKHFESRLKELESKEKQFKEQMKELLSNNEEFKGQVKEFELKEEELISQKKQFENQVEDFKLKEKQFEGRWKELESKENKFKVKVNELKLKEKQFEGQVKDPESKLDTFVVQLNEPESTEKQYEPLINSHDEEEEFVTSYMDNELSPTIDDGTSFQLLPRDKTDILANLRESSDPAKVVLDIIQNPFIPRCKKGDNAVIIDDRHIYLLEQLMRISPNIKPCVREDALKLALDLKANMKENTENSLLVLGFLLLLSIYGLVSYFDEDEVLELFAFVAQHKIAVQLFGSLGFAKKVSDFMENLVKTKQFDSTVHVTWLRRINKF
;
A
#
# COMPACT_ATOMS: atom_id res chain seq x y z
N MET A 1 -37.14 14.28 -52.04
CA MET A 1 -38.59 14.23 -52.35
C MET A 1 -39.11 15.62 -52.04
N MET A 2 -39.78 16.26 -53.00
CA MET A 2 -39.95 17.72 -53.10
C MET A 2 -38.63 18.50 -53.24
N ASP A 3 -38.57 19.57 -54.03
CA ASP A 3 -39.21 19.73 -55.35
C ASP A 3 -38.36 20.67 -56.22
N VAL A 4 -38.38 20.48 -57.54
CA VAL A 4 -37.65 21.30 -58.52
C VAL A 4 -38.66 22.10 -59.35
N LYS A 5 -38.38 23.37 -59.62
CA LYS A 5 -38.98 24.12 -60.73
C LYS A 5 -37.92 24.95 -61.46
N ASP A 6 -38.03 24.90 -62.79
CA ASP A 6 -37.10 25.45 -63.77
C ASP A 6 -37.33 26.96 -64.05
N SER A 7 -36.93 27.41 -65.25
CA SER A 7 -36.82 28.78 -65.80
C SER A 7 -35.59 29.58 -65.30
N ASP A 8 -34.69 30.09 -66.15
CA ASP A 8 -34.68 30.17 -67.62
C ASP A 8 -33.32 29.90 -68.31
N LYS A 9 -33.43 29.53 -69.60
CA LYS A 9 -32.36 29.36 -70.61
C LYS A 9 -33.00 29.43 -72.00
N PRO A 10 -32.26 29.75 -73.09
CA PRO A 10 -31.06 30.58 -73.21
C PRO A 10 -31.34 31.69 -74.27
N ASN A 11 -30.43 31.87 -75.25
CA ASN A 11 -30.48 32.82 -76.39
C ASN A 11 -30.05 34.26 -76.06
N PHE A 12 -29.44 35.06 -76.96
CA PHE A 12 -28.90 34.85 -78.32
C PHE A 12 -27.81 35.92 -78.55
N CYS A 13 -26.80 35.80 -79.41
CA CYS A 13 -26.33 34.70 -80.28
C CYS A 13 -24.81 34.89 -80.55
N VAL A 14 -24.22 34.11 -81.47
CA VAL A 14 -22.88 34.37 -82.04
C VAL A 14 -22.97 34.33 -83.56
N THR A 15 -22.57 35.40 -84.24
CA THR A 15 -22.52 35.47 -85.71
C THR A 15 -21.14 35.93 -86.19
N THR A 16 -20.30 34.97 -86.55
CA THR A 16 -19.03 35.19 -87.26
C THR A 16 -19.26 35.16 -88.77
N THR A 17 -18.95 36.24 -89.48
CA THR A 17 -18.75 36.21 -90.94
C THR A 17 -17.52 37.03 -91.34
N THR A 18 -16.57 36.37 -91.99
CA THR A 18 -15.25 36.89 -92.36
C THR A 18 -15.25 37.50 -93.76
N THR A 19 -14.62 38.68 -93.95
CA THR A 19 -14.15 39.19 -95.25
C THR A 19 -13.30 40.46 -95.08
N THR A 20 -12.26 40.78 -95.87
CA THR A 20 -11.32 39.97 -96.69
C THR A 20 -10.04 40.83 -96.89
N LEU A 21 -8.85 40.22 -96.97
CA LEU A 21 -7.58 40.93 -97.25
C LEU A 21 -7.36 41.13 -98.77
N PRO A 22 -6.66 42.21 -99.18
CA PRO A 22 -5.20 42.13 -99.44
C PRO A 22 -4.43 43.24 -98.67
N VAL A 23 -3.18 43.09 -98.21
CA VAL A 23 -1.92 42.51 -98.76
C VAL A 23 -1.16 43.45 -99.71
N LYS A 24 0.11 43.70 -99.36
CA LYS A 24 1.10 44.57 -100.02
C LYS A 24 1.46 44.13 -101.47
N ARG A 25 1.69 45.10 -102.38
CA ARG A 25 3.04 45.36 -102.97
C ARG A 25 3.15 46.58 -103.91
N LEU A 26 4.40 46.88 -104.28
CA LEU A 26 4.89 47.91 -105.23
C LEU A 26 4.35 47.72 -106.66
N PHE A 27 4.21 48.82 -107.40
CA PHE A 27 5.01 49.23 -108.59
C PHE A 27 4.66 50.73 -108.84
N ASP A 28 5.50 51.69 -109.26
CA ASP A 28 6.66 51.82 -110.17
C ASP A 28 6.36 51.95 -111.67
N ASN A 29 7.10 52.87 -112.33
CA ASN A 29 7.01 53.37 -113.72
C ASN A 29 5.76 54.22 -114.09
N ASN A 30 5.85 55.40 -114.73
CA ASN A 30 6.68 55.95 -115.83
C ASN A 30 6.09 55.75 -117.24
N ASN A 31 5.44 56.79 -117.78
CA ASN A 31 5.85 57.52 -118.99
C ASN A 31 5.00 58.81 -119.10
N SER A 32 5.47 60.02 -119.45
CA SER A 32 6.58 60.51 -120.30
C SER A 32 6.14 60.87 -121.72
N LEU A 33 5.89 62.18 -121.93
CA LEU A 33 6.03 63.00 -123.16
C LEU A 33 5.71 64.45 -122.71
N ARG A 34 6.60 65.46 -122.69
CA ARG A 34 7.75 65.86 -123.54
C ARG A 34 7.27 66.39 -124.90
N GLY A 35 7.48 67.66 -125.28
CA GLY A 35 8.12 68.79 -124.60
C GLY A 35 7.60 70.14 -125.16
N SER A 36 8.36 71.23 -125.30
CA SER A 36 9.80 71.43 -125.08
C SER A 36 10.15 72.90 -124.81
N MET A 37 11.31 73.07 -124.17
CA MET A 37 12.05 74.31 -123.87
C MET A 37 11.94 75.48 -124.88
N LYS A 38 12.14 76.70 -124.34
CA LYS A 38 13.32 77.51 -124.70
C LYS A 38 13.92 78.19 -123.45
N LYS A 39 15.22 78.51 -123.51
CA LYS A 39 16.04 79.09 -122.42
C LYS A 39 16.09 80.63 -122.57
N SER A 40 16.55 81.42 -121.60
CA SER A 40 17.99 81.58 -121.30
C SER A 40 18.28 82.05 -119.87
N LYS A 41 19.54 81.93 -119.46
CA LYS A 41 20.11 82.40 -118.18
C LYS A 41 21.60 82.63 -118.38
N VAL A 42 22.10 83.84 -118.11
CA VAL A 42 23.53 84.22 -118.17
C VAL A 42 23.89 85.02 -116.91
N SER A 43 25.17 84.97 -116.53
CA SER A 43 25.72 85.43 -115.25
C SER A 43 26.36 86.83 -115.33
N PRO A 44 26.69 87.49 -114.20
CA PRO A 44 27.27 88.84 -114.19
C PRO A 44 28.81 88.82 -114.10
N THR A 45 29.46 89.91 -114.55
CA THR A 45 30.68 90.50 -113.95
C THR A 45 31.00 91.86 -114.58
N LEU A 46 31.08 92.89 -113.72
CA LEU A 46 32.20 93.86 -113.55
C LEU A 46 32.76 94.71 -114.72
N ASN A 47 33.16 95.93 -114.32
CA ASN A 47 34.09 96.88 -114.95
C ASN A 47 33.64 97.56 -116.27
N ASP A 48 34.10 98.76 -116.62
CA ASP A 48 34.63 99.94 -115.89
C ASP A 48 34.67 101.13 -116.88
N ASP A 49 35.11 102.31 -116.42
CA ASP A 49 35.70 103.44 -117.17
C ASP A 49 34.93 104.13 -118.33
N ASP A 50 34.48 105.35 -118.02
CA ASP A 50 34.89 106.63 -118.65
C ASP A 50 34.43 107.10 -120.05
N ASP A 51 34.63 108.42 -120.23
CA ASP A 51 34.56 109.34 -121.38
C ASP A 51 33.24 109.37 -122.21
N ASP A 52 32.37 110.38 -122.05
CA ASP A 52 32.55 111.83 -122.30
C ASP A 52 32.75 112.16 -123.80
N TYR A 53 31.75 112.81 -124.40
CA TYR A 53 31.91 113.88 -125.39
C TYR A 53 30.56 114.60 -125.62
N ASP A 54 30.62 115.94 -125.61
CA ASP A 54 29.50 116.88 -125.72
C ASP A 54 29.02 117.16 -127.17
N ASP A 55 28.02 118.05 -127.23
CA ASP A 55 27.58 118.92 -128.34
C ASP A 55 26.76 118.35 -129.52
N ASP A 56 25.53 118.89 -129.58
CA ASP A 56 24.91 119.58 -130.71
C ASP A 56 25.08 119.05 -132.16
N ASP A 57 23.94 118.75 -132.78
CA ASP A 57 23.62 119.37 -134.08
C ASP A 57 22.12 119.73 -134.13
N ASP A 58 21.83 120.94 -134.57
CA ASP A 58 20.50 121.58 -134.53
C ASP A 58 19.85 121.58 -135.95
N VAL A 59 18.83 122.42 -136.19
CA VAL A 59 18.32 122.83 -137.51
C VAL A 59 17.60 121.74 -138.38
N PRO A 60 16.81 122.09 -139.42
CA PRO A 60 15.41 121.59 -139.47
C PRO A 60 14.93 121.01 -140.82
N ILE A 61 13.75 120.37 -140.81
CA ILE A 61 13.02 120.02 -142.04
C ILE A 61 11.84 120.96 -142.31
N PHE A 62 12.15 122.05 -143.02
CA PHE A 62 11.20 123.08 -143.45
C PHE A 62 10.47 122.66 -144.74
N ALA A 63 9.47 121.77 -144.62
CA ALA A 63 8.70 121.21 -145.75
C ALA A 63 7.75 122.24 -146.41
N ARG A 64 8.31 123.20 -147.15
CA ARG A 64 7.62 124.35 -147.76
C ARG A 64 6.76 124.00 -148.99
N ILE A 65 5.71 123.20 -148.81
CA ILE A 65 4.73 122.93 -149.87
C ILE A 65 4.04 124.24 -150.25
N LYS A 66 4.16 124.63 -151.53
CA LYS A 66 3.66 125.91 -152.03
C LYS A 66 2.19 125.79 -152.45
N MET A 67 1.35 126.64 -151.85
CA MET A 67 -0.10 126.75 -152.01
C MET A 67 -0.62 126.61 -153.45
N PRO A 68 -1.87 126.14 -153.59
CA PRO A 68 -2.88 126.99 -154.24
C PRO A 68 -3.98 127.45 -153.28
N VAL A 69 -4.17 128.78 -153.25
CA VAL A 69 -5.45 129.53 -153.19
C VAL A 69 -6.54 129.11 -152.19
N MET A 70 -6.94 130.08 -151.35
CA MET A 70 -8.16 130.12 -150.51
C MET A 70 -8.29 129.04 -149.42
N TRP A 71 -7.73 129.34 -148.26
CA TRP A 71 -8.30 128.88 -147.00
C TRP A 71 -9.65 129.56 -146.74
N THR A 72 -10.53 128.87 -146.02
CA THR A 72 -11.69 129.45 -145.34
C THR A 72 -11.58 129.11 -143.85
N ASP A 73 -12.18 129.90 -142.95
CA ASP A 73 -12.05 129.74 -141.49
C ASP A 73 -12.38 128.33 -140.98
N LYS A 74 -13.19 127.58 -141.75
CA LYS A 74 -13.64 126.22 -141.47
C LYS A 74 -12.50 125.22 -141.25
N SER A 75 -11.37 125.36 -141.95
CA SER A 75 -10.25 124.41 -141.85
C SER A 75 -9.44 124.56 -140.56
N PHE A 76 -9.25 125.78 -140.06
CA PHE A 76 -8.58 126.03 -138.78
C PHE A 76 -9.48 125.65 -137.60
N SER A 77 -10.81 125.69 -137.78
CA SER A 77 -11.78 125.19 -136.81
C SER A 77 -11.66 123.68 -136.57
N ILE A 78 -11.45 122.87 -137.62
CA ILE A 78 -11.35 121.41 -137.50
C ILE A 78 -10.09 121.00 -136.71
N LEU A 79 -8.92 121.55 -137.04
CA LEU A 79 -7.68 121.26 -136.30
C LEU A 79 -7.78 121.67 -134.82
N LYS A 80 -8.53 122.72 -134.49
CA LYS A 80 -8.80 123.13 -133.11
C LYS A 80 -9.74 122.17 -132.38
N GLU A 81 -10.69 121.57 -133.10
CA GLU A 81 -11.61 120.54 -132.60
C GLU A 81 -10.90 119.19 -132.39
N GLU A 82 -10.02 118.78 -133.31
CA GLU A 82 -9.14 117.61 -133.18
C GLU A 82 -8.15 117.76 -132.01
N LEU A 83 -7.50 118.92 -131.85
CA LEU A 83 -6.58 119.16 -130.76
C LEU A 83 -7.30 119.16 -129.40
N ALA A 84 -8.51 119.73 -129.34
CA ALA A 84 -9.36 119.65 -128.15
C ALA A 84 -9.84 118.20 -127.86
N LEU A 85 -10.10 117.37 -128.88
CA LEU A 85 -10.39 115.94 -128.70
C LEU A 85 -9.19 115.18 -128.10
N VAL A 86 -7.98 115.44 -128.59
CA VAL A 86 -6.74 114.87 -128.04
C VAL A 86 -6.50 115.34 -126.60
N GLU A 87 -6.65 116.63 -126.32
CA GLU A 87 -6.49 117.22 -124.99
C GLU A 87 -7.51 116.64 -123.98
N ASN A 88 -8.77 116.50 -124.37
CA ASN A 88 -9.79 115.79 -123.58
C ASN A 88 -9.40 114.32 -123.31
N SER A 89 -8.89 113.60 -124.33
CA SER A 89 -8.45 112.21 -124.16
C SER A 89 -7.24 112.09 -123.22
N PHE A 90 -6.34 113.06 -123.23
CA PHE A 90 -5.18 113.11 -122.35
C PHE A 90 -5.59 113.43 -120.90
N GLU A 91 -6.57 114.31 -120.69
CA GLU A 91 -7.14 114.60 -119.38
C GLU A 91 -7.92 113.38 -118.83
N GLU A 92 -8.64 112.63 -119.68
CA GLU A 92 -9.25 111.36 -119.27
C GLU A 92 -8.20 110.31 -118.91
N CYS A 93 -7.11 110.17 -119.68
CA CYS A 93 -5.98 109.31 -119.33
C CYS A 93 -5.31 109.73 -118.01
N ARG A 94 -5.18 111.03 -117.73
CA ARG A 94 -4.66 111.52 -116.44
C ARG A 94 -5.59 111.15 -115.28
N ARG A 95 -6.90 111.39 -115.43
CA ARG A 95 -7.94 111.01 -114.47
C ARG A 95 -7.98 109.50 -114.24
N MET A 96 -7.76 108.70 -115.28
CA MET A 96 -7.66 107.24 -115.20
C MET A 96 -6.41 106.82 -114.41
N SER A 97 -5.25 107.41 -114.73
CA SER A 97 -3.98 107.18 -114.02
C SER A 97 -4.10 107.52 -112.52
N GLU A 98 -4.75 108.62 -112.15
CA GLU A 98 -5.05 108.93 -110.75
C GLU A 98 -5.93 107.85 -110.06
N ILE A 99 -6.93 107.32 -110.76
CA ILE A 99 -7.80 106.27 -110.23
C ILE A 99 -6.99 104.98 -110.04
N GLU A 100 -6.08 104.65 -110.95
CA GLU A 100 -5.20 103.49 -110.83
C GLU A 100 -4.13 103.67 -109.75
N GLU A 101 -3.59 104.86 -109.56
CA GLU A 101 -2.67 105.17 -108.46
C GLU A 101 -3.38 105.07 -107.10
N LYS A 102 -4.63 105.54 -107.01
CA LYS A 102 -5.49 105.38 -105.82
C LYS A 102 -5.84 103.90 -105.57
N ARG A 103 -6.11 103.10 -106.61
CA ARG A 103 -6.27 101.64 -106.52
C ARG A 103 -5.00 100.96 -106.02
N LEU A 104 -3.84 101.28 -106.60
CA LEU A 104 -2.54 100.72 -106.23
C LEU A 104 -2.17 101.06 -104.77
N LYS A 105 -2.47 102.30 -104.32
CA LYS A 105 -2.37 102.71 -102.92
C LYS A 105 -3.30 101.94 -101.98
N SER A 106 -4.47 101.47 -102.45
CA SER A 106 -5.28 100.53 -101.67
C SER A 106 -4.62 99.15 -101.63
N ILE A 107 -4.39 98.54 -102.79
CA ILE A 107 -3.79 97.20 -102.94
C ILE A 107 -2.51 97.06 -102.11
N LYS A 108 -1.67 98.10 -102.05
CA LYS A 108 -0.47 98.12 -101.19
C LYS A 108 -0.77 98.00 -99.69
N ARG A 109 -1.80 98.69 -99.18
CA ARG A 109 -2.24 98.56 -97.77
C ARG A 109 -2.82 97.18 -97.52
N ASP A 110 -3.65 96.70 -98.44
CA ASP A 110 -4.33 95.40 -98.37
C ASP A 110 -3.28 94.26 -98.30
N ILE A 111 -2.20 94.35 -99.12
CA ILE A 111 -1.03 93.45 -99.05
C ILE A 111 -0.28 93.56 -97.72
N GLU A 112 -0.09 94.77 -97.18
CA GLU A 112 0.60 94.97 -95.89
C GLU A 112 -0.20 94.40 -94.71
N GLU A 113 -1.53 94.51 -94.76
CA GLU A 113 -2.45 93.92 -93.79
C GLU A 113 -2.45 92.39 -93.86
N CYS A 114 -2.59 91.80 -95.06
CA CYS A 114 -2.43 90.36 -95.25
C CYS A 114 -1.05 89.84 -94.82
N SER A 115 0.01 90.64 -94.99
CA SER A 115 1.36 90.27 -94.53
C SER A 115 1.46 90.23 -93.00
N LYS A 116 0.81 91.16 -92.30
CA LYS A 116 0.72 91.17 -90.82
C LYS A 116 -0.14 90.01 -90.31
N GLU A 117 -1.25 89.70 -90.99
CA GLU A 117 -2.08 88.54 -90.65
C GLU A 117 -1.29 87.24 -90.84
N LEU A 118 -0.57 87.06 -91.95
CA LEU A 118 0.23 85.86 -92.22
C LEU A 118 1.29 85.60 -91.14
N GLU A 119 2.02 86.64 -90.70
CA GLU A 119 3.01 86.51 -89.63
C GLU A 119 2.35 86.25 -88.25
N ASN A 120 1.10 86.67 -88.04
CA ASN A 120 0.34 86.30 -86.85
C ASN A 120 -0.17 84.85 -86.92
N LYS A 121 -0.68 84.39 -88.07
CA LYS A 121 -1.10 83.00 -88.29
C LYS A 121 0.07 82.01 -88.14
N LYS A 122 1.26 82.39 -88.58
CA LYS A 122 2.52 81.66 -88.35
C LYS A 122 2.87 81.53 -86.86
N LYS A 123 2.62 82.56 -86.04
CA LYS A 123 2.77 82.48 -84.57
C LYS A 123 1.70 81.59 -83.93
N GLU A 124 0.45 81.66 -84.40
CA GLU A 124 -0.63 80.76 -83.96
C GLU A 124 -0.27 79.29 -84.23
N ILE A 125 0.23 78.97 -85.43
CA ILE A 125 0.71 77.63 -85.80
C ILE A 125 1.82 77.17 -84.83
N SER A 126 2.83 78.00 -84.56
CA SER A 126 3.91 77.66 -83.62
C SER A 126 3.45 77.49 -82.16
N CYS A 127 2.32 78.10 -81.77
CA CYS A 127 1.65 77.78 -80.50
C CYS A 127 0.97 76.40 -80.55
N VAL A 128 0.24 76.10 -81.63
CA VAL A 128 -0.45 74.81 -81.83
C VAL A 128 0.53 73.64 -81.90
N GLU A 129 1.68 73.80 -82.56
CA GLU A 129 2.75 72.79 -82.61
C GLU A 129 3.27 72.43 -81.21
N ARG A 130 3.56 73.44 -80.38
CA ARG A 130 4.02 73.24 -78.99
C ARG A 130 2.96 72.59 -78.12
N ILE A 131 1.68 72.93 -78.31
CA ILE A 131 0.54 72.29 -77.62
C ILE A 131 0.40 70.83 -78.06
N ASN A 132 0.54 70.53 -79.35
CA ASN A 132 0.48 69.16 -79.87
C ASN A 132 1.62 68.30 -79.34
N GLU A 133 2.85 68.83 -79.22
CA GLU A 133 3.98 68.08 -78.67
C GLU A 133 3.82 67.85 -77.16
N ALA A 134 3.34 68.85 -76.41
CA ALA A 134 2.97 68.67 -75.00
C ALA A 134 1.86 67.61 -74.83
N ARG A 135 0.87 67.58 -75.73
CA ARG A 135 -0.19 66.56 -75.77
C ARG A 135 0.36 65.17 -76.01
N LYS A 136 1.25 64.96 -77.00
CA LYS A 136 1.90 63.65 -77.23
C LYS A 136 2.66 63.19 -75.99
N LYS A 137 3.46 64.07 -75.39
CA LYS A 137 4.26 63.78 -74.19
C LYS A 137 3.37 63.43 -72.98
N MET A 138 2.21 64.06 -72.86
CA MET A 138 1.21 63.73 -71.84
C MET A 138 0.52 62.38 -72.13
N GLN A 139 0.15 62.12 -73.38
CA GLN A 139 -0.45 60.84 -73.80
C GLN A 139 0.50 59.66 -73.50
N GLY A 140 1.78 59.77 -73.84
CA GLY A 140 2.77 58.71 -73.55
C GLY A 140 2.87 58.38 -72.05
N LYS A 141 2.78 59.39 -71.17
CA LYS A 141 2.72 59.20 -69.71
C LYS A 141 1.43 58.53 -69.25
N VAL A 142 0.30 58.81 -69.90
CA VAL A 142 -0.98 58.14 -69.59
C VAL A 142 -0.93 56.67 -70.02
N GLU A 143 -0.35 56.37 -71.19
CA GLU A 143 -0.15 55.00 -71.66
C GLU A 143 0.87 54.21 -70.80
N GLU A 144 1.87 54.88 -70.24
CA GLU A 144 2.80 54.31 -69.24
C GLU A 144 2.10 54.01 -67.91
N CYS A 145 1.35 54.98 -67.37
CA CYS A 145 0.56 54.84 -66.15
C CYS A 145 -0.50 53.72 -66.28
N PHE A 146 -1.14 53.58 -67.44
CA PHE A 146 -2.11 52.51 -67.69
C PHE A 146 -1.47 51.11 -67.67
N LYS A 147 -0.23 50.97 -68.16
CA LYS A 147 0.51 49.69 -68.10
C LYS A 147 0.87 49.31 -66.67
N ASP A 148 1.28 50.29 -65.85
CA ASP A 148 1.52 50.10 -64.41
C ASP A 148 0.23 49.73 -63.66
N PHE A 149 -0.89 50.38 -63.97
CA PHE A 149 -2.21 50.03 -63.41
C PHE A 149 -2.59 48.57 -63.74
N VAL A 150 -2.51 48.16 -65.01
CA VAL A 150 -2.85 46.79 -65.43
C VAL A 150 -1.91 45.75 -64.81
N ALA A 151 -0.62 46.08 -64.64
CA ALA A 151 0.32 45.20 -63.93
C ALA A 151 -0.05 45.03 -62.45
N LYS A 152 -0.47 46.11 -61.77
CA LYS A 152 -0.95 46.09 -60.38
C LYS A 152 -2.28 45.37 -60.24
N GLU A 153 -3.21 45.53 -61.18
CA GLU A 153 -4.46 44.77 -61.22
C GLU A 153 -4.20 43.26 -61.31
N GLY A 154 -3.24 42.85 -62.14
CA GLY A 154 -2.79 41.45 -62.22
C GLY A 154 -2.21 40.94 -60.89
N GLN A 155 -1.43 41.76 -60.17
CA GLN A 155 -0.92 41.41 -58.84
C GLN A 155 -2.03 41.28 -57.79
N VAL A 156 -3.05 42.15 -57.84
CA VAL A 156 -4.22 42.06 -56.93
C VAL A 156 -4.98 40.76 -57.15
N ARG A 157 -5.29 40.40 -58.40
CA ARG A 157 -5.98 39.13 -58.73
C ARG A 157 -5.21 37.91 -58.21
N LEU A 158 -3.88 37.87 -58.39
CA LEU A 158 -3.04 36.80 -57.84
C LEU A 158 -3.07 36.72 -56.31
N MET A 159 -3.22 37.85 -55.61
CA MET A 159 -3.42 37.86 -54.15
C MET A 159 -4.84 37.41 -53.75
N GLU A 160 -5.86 37.75 -54.54
CA GLU A 160 -7.24 37.27 -54.33
C GLU A 160 -7.34 35.75 -54.49
N ASP A 161 -6.70 35.18 -55.51
CA ASP A 161 -6.60 33.73 -55.74
C ASP A 161 -5.92 33.03 -54.55
N LEU A 162 -4.74 33.52 -54.12
CA LEU A 162 -4.02 32.99 -52.95
C LEU A 162 -4.82 33.09 -51.64
N ILE A 163 -5.56 34.18 -51.44
CA ILE A 163 -6.48 34.31 -50.28
C ILE A 163 -7.62 33.28 -50.38
N GLY A 164 -8.12 33.01 -51.60
CA GLY A 164 -9.08 31.95 -51.88
C GLY A 164 -8.56 30.57 -51.50
N GLU A 165 -7.35 30.20 -51.94
CA GLU A 165 -6.68 28.94 -51.59
C GLU A 165 -6.52 28.78 -50.08
N ARG A 166 -5.97 29.79 -49.39
CA ARG A 166 -5.75 29.74 -47.93
C ARG A 166 -7.05 29.68 -47.14
N LYS A 167 -8.13 30.27 -47.64
CA LYS A 167 -9.47 30.14 -47.05
C LYS A 167 -10.02 28.72 -47.20
N GLN A 168 -9.78 28.05 -48.32
CA GLN A 168 -10.16 26.64 -48.50
C GLN A 168 -9.31 25.71 -47.60
N GLU A 169 -7.99 25.92 -47.54
CA GLU A 169 -7.08 25.21 -46.63
C GLU A 169 -7.54 25.32 -45.17
N LEU A 170 -7.84 26.54 -44.71
CA LEU A 170 -8.32 26.81 -43.35
C LEU A 170 -9.63 26.08 -43.04
N ASN A 171 -10.61 26.14 -43.95
CA ASN A 171 -11.89 25.45 -43.79
C ASN A 171 -11.70 23.91 -43.69
N THR A 172 -10.80 23.34 -44.49
CA THR A 172 -10.46 21.91 -44.43
C THR A 172 -9.82 21.55 -43.08
N LYS A 173 -8.88 22.38 -42.58
CA LYS A 173 -8.24 22.17 -41.28
C LYS A 173 -9.20 22.35 -40.10
N GLU A 174 -10.19 23.24 -40.21
CA GLU A 174 -11.26 23.36 -39.21
C GLU A 174 -12.13 22.08 -39.16
N MET A 175 -12.46 21.50 -40.31
CA MET A 175 -13.21 20.24 -40.40
C MET A 175 -12.42 19.05 -39.81
N GLU A 176 -11.12 18.96 -40.10
CA GLU A 176 -10.21 17.98 -39.47
C GLU A 176 -10.19 18.13 -37.95
N LEU A 177 -10.04 19.35 -37.42
CA LEU A 177 -10.05 19.64 -35.98
C LEU A 177 -11.38 19.27 -35.31
N ARG A 178 -12.51 19.55 -35.97
CA ARG A 178 -13.85 19.14 -35.48
C ARG A 178 -13.97 17.62 -35.37
N GLN A 179 -13.45 16.88 -36.35
CA GLN A 179 -13.45 15.40 -36.32
C GLN A 179 -12.52 14.84 -35.24
N VAL A 180 -11.36 15.47 -35.00
CA VAL A 180 -10.45 15.11 -33.89
C VAL A 180 -11.11 15.36 -32.53
N LEU A 181 -11.84 16.47 -32.36
CA LEU A 181 -12.53 16.80 -31.11
C LEU A 181 -13.67 15.82 -30.78
N ASP A 182 -14.44 15.38 -31.78
CA ASP A 182 -15.43 14.30 -31.67
C ASP A 182 -14.76 12.97 -31.27
N ASN A 183 -13.65 12.61 -31.91
CA ASN A 183 -12.88 11.40 -31.57
C ASN A 183 -12.32 11.45 -30.14
N ILE A 184 -11.82 12.59 -29.67
CA ILE A 184 -11.39 12.79 -28.26
C ILE A 184 -12.57 12.65 -27.30
N SER A 185 -13.75 13.16 -27.68
CA SER A 185 -14.97 13.06 -26.86
C SER A 185 -15.45 11.61 -26.73
N LYS A 186 -15.41 10.85 -27.82
CA LYS A 186 -15.65 9.40 -27.84
C LYS A 186 -14.61 8.64 -27.01
N HIS A 187 -13.33 8.98 -27.12
CA HIS A 187 -12.26 8.36 -26.33
C HIS A 187 -12.49 8.56 -24.82
N LYS A 188 -12.78 9.78 -24.37
CA LYS A 188 -13.13 10.09 -22.96
C LYS A 188 -14.39 9.36 -22.48
N HIS A 189 -15.32 9.01 -23.37
CA HIS A 189 -16.48 8.19 -23.03
C HIS A 189 -16.11 6.69 -22.87
N PHE A 190 -15.19 6.16 -23.69
CA PHE A 190 -14.64 4.82 -23.49
C PHE A 190 -13.76 4.73 -22.23
N GLU A 191 -12.92 5.73 -21.97
CA GLU A 191 -12.09 5.85 -20.78
C GLU A 191 -12.92 5.74 -19.50
N ARG A 192 -14.05 6.47 -19.41
CA ARG A 192 -15.00 6.37 -18.28
C ARG A 192 -15.58 4.97 -18.10
N GLN A 193 -15.96 4.29 -19.19
CA GLN A 193 -16.46 2.91 -19.13
C GLN A 193 -15.37 1.93 -18.66
N VAL A 194 -14.13 2.09 -19.13
CA VAL A 194 -12.98 1.30 -18.67
C VAL A 194 -12.74 1.52 -17.17
N THR A 195 -12.73 2.76 -16.69
CA THR A 195 -12.62 3.07 -15.25
C THR A 195 -13.74 2.44 -14.43
N GLN A 196 -14.99 2.48 -14.91
CA GLN A 196 -16.11 1.80 -14.23
C GLN A 196 -15.94 0.27 -14.18
N LEU A 197 -15.51 -0.35 -15.29
CA LEU A 197 -15.23 -1.79 -15.35
C LEU A 197 -14.06 -2.18 -14.44
N VAL A 198 -12.97 -1.41 -14.41
CA VAL A 198 -11.82 -1.62 -13.52
C VAL A 198 -12.25 -1.53 -12.06
N ASN A 199 -13.02 -0.51 -11.66
CA ASN A 199 -13.56 -0.40 -10.29
C ASN A 199 -14.50 -1.58 -9.94
N GLY A 200 -15.28 -2.06 -10.91
CA GLY A 200 -16.11 -3.26 -10.80
C GLY A 200 -15.34 -4.59 -10.72
N LEU A 201 -14.09 -4.62 -11.19
CA LEU A 201 -13.18 -5.77 -11.04
C LEU A 201 -12.41 -5.71 -9.72
N VAL A 202 -11.92 -4.53 -9.32
CA VAL A 202 -11.21 -4.32 -8.03
C VAL A 202 -12.12 -4.65 -6.84
N SER A 203 -13.39 -4.22 -6.88
CA SER A 203 -14.37 -4.59 -5.84
C SER A 203 -14.63 -6.10 -5.75
N LYS A 204 -14.67 -6.81 -6.88
CA LYS A 204 -14.76 -8.29 -6.92
C LYS A 204 -13.48 -8.96 -6.40
N GLN A 205 -12.30 -8.43 -6.75
CA GLN A 205 -11.02 -8.91 -6.24
C GLN A 205 -10.97 -8.80 -4.71
N ASN A 206 -11.34 -7.64 -4.15
CA ASN A 206 -11.38 -7.42 -2.70
C ASN A 206 -12.38 -8.36 -2.00
N HIS A 207 -13.52 -8.65 -2.64
CA HIS A 207 -14.49 -9.62 -2.14
C HIS A 207 -13.92 -11.05 -2.08
N PHE A 208 -13.28 -11.51 -3.15
CA PHE A 208 -12.62 -12.82 -3.17
C PHE A 208 -11.45 -12.91 -2.17
N GLU A 209 -10.66 -11.85 -2.01
CA GLU A 209 -9.58 -11.81 -1.01
C GLU A 209 -10.15 -11.93 0.42
N SER A 210 -11.32 -11.35 0.68
CA SER A 210 -12.04 -11.51 1.96
C SER A 210 -12.50 -12.95 2.17
N GLN A 211 -13.16 -13.56 1.18
CA GLN A 211 -13.58 -14.97 1.25
C GLN A 211 -12.39 -15.92 1.47
N LEU A 212 -11.24 -15.65 0.83
CA LEU A 212 -10.04 -16.48 0.95
C LEU A 212 -9.44 -16.39 2.36
N LYS A 213 -9.45 -15.21 2.99
CA LYS A 213 -9.07 -15.03 4.41
C LYS A 213 -10.01 -15.79 5.35
N GLU A 214 -11.32 -15.74 5.09
CA GLU A 214 -12.32 -16.48 5.88
C GLU A 214 -12.16 -18.00 5.75
N LEU A 215 -11.94 -18.51 4.53
CA LEU A 215 -11.69 -19.93 4.27
C LEU A 215 -10.41 -20.42 4.96
N LYS A 216 -9.33 -19.63 4.94
CA LYS A 216 -8.08 -19.95 5.65
C LYS A 216 -8.29 -20.03 7.16
N ALA A 217 -9.04 -19.09 7.76
CA ALA A 217 -9.36 -19.14 9.18
C ALA A 217 -10.20 -20.38 9.56
N LYS A 218 -11.11 -20.81 8.66
CA LYS A 218 -11.86 -22.08 8.83
C LYS A 218 -10.95 -23.30 8.71
N GLU A 219 -10.02 -23.33 7.76
CA GLU A 219 -9.01 -24.40 7.63
C GLU A 219 -8.16 -24.53 8.90
N GLU A 220 -7.65 -23.41 9.42
CA GLU A 220 -6.90 -23.37 10.69
C GLU A 220 -7.75 -23.85 11.89
N GLN A 221 -9.06 -23.56 11.91
CA GLN A 221 -9.98 -24.11 12.91
C GLN A 221 -10.18 -25.63 12.78
N TYR A 222 -10.32 -26.16 11.56
CA TYR A 222 -10.45 -27.61 11.32
C TYR A 222 -9.16 -28.36 11.64
N GLN A 223 -7.99 -27.79 11.32
CA GLN A 223 -6.67 -28.28 11.76
C GLN A 223 -6.58 -28.41 13.29
N GLY A 224 -7.11 -27.42 14.03
CA GLY A 224 -7.19 -27.47 15.49
C GLY A 224 -8.08 -28.62 15.99
N LYS A 225 -9.30 -28.72 15.47
CA LYS A 225 -10.26 -29.79 15.81
C LYS A 225 -9.70 -31.19 15.50
N LEU A 226 -9.02 -31.37 14.37
CA LEU A 226 -8.42 -32.65 13.99
C LEU A 226 -7.39 -33.14 15.02
N LYS A 227 -6.51 -32.24 15.49
CA LYS A 227 -5.52 -32.54 16.55
C LYS A 227 -6.18 -32.85 17.89
N GLU A 228 -7.28 -32.16 18.23
CA GLU A 228 -8.08 -32.46 19.42
C GLU A 228 -8.71 -33.86 19.35
N HIS A 229 -9.28 -34.23 18.20
CA HIS A 229 -9.83 -35.57 17.96
C HIS A 229 -8.75 -36.66 18.06
N GLN A 230 -7.58 -36.45 17.45
CA GLN A 230 -6.44 -37.38 17.55
C GLN A 230 -5.95 -37.55 18.99
N SER A 231 -5.98 -36.49 19.81
CA SER A 231 -5.69 -36.58 21.25
C SER A 231 -6.75 -37.35 22.03
N LYS A 232 -8.03 -37.22 21.68
CA LYS A 232 -9.13 -38.01 22.28
C LYS A 232 -9.01 -39.50 21.90
N GLU A 233 -8.73 -39.79 20.64
CA GLU A 233 -8.49 -41.14 20.11
C GLU A 233 -7.36 -41.84 20.88
N SER A 234 -6.19 -41.18 21.01
CA SER A 234 -5.05 -41.66 21.82
C SER A 234 -5.40 -41.94 23.29
N LYS A 235 -6.33 -41.18 23.89
CA LYS A 235 -6.83 -41.42 25.26
C LYS A 235 -7.81 -42.60 25.34
N PHE A 236 -8.65 -42.80 24.33
CA PHE A 236 -9.52 -43.98 24.25
C PHE A 236 -8.72 -45.26 24.01
N GLU A 237 -7.73 -45.22 23.12
CA GLU A 237 -6.73 -46.28 22.87
C GLU A 237 -6.03 -46.72 24.18
N GLY A 238 -5.67 -45.77 25.04
CA GLY A 238 -5.14 -46.05 26.39
C GLY A 238 -6.13 -46.77 27.29
N ARG A 239 -7.36 -46.24 27.41
CA ARG A 239 -8.43 -46.83 28.24
C ARG A 239 -8.86 -48.22 27.78
N VAL A 240 -8.82 -48.51 26.48
CA VAL A 240 -9.12 -49.85 25.96
C VAL A 240 -8.07 -50.86 26.44
N LYS A 241 -6.79 -50.49 26.47
CA LYS A 241 -5.70 -51.35 26.97
C LYS A 241 -5.77 -51.55 28.49
N GLU A 242 -6.14 -50.51 29.22
CA GLU A 242 -6.43 -50.55 30.67
C GLU A 242 -7.56 -51.54 30.96
N LEU A 243 -8.74 -51.36 30.35
CA LEU A 243 -9.90 -52.25 30.50
C LEU A 243 -9.60 -53.70 30.07
N GLU A 244 -8.77 -53.92 29.04
CA GLU A 244 -8.38 -55.27 28.65
C GLU A 244 -7.46 -55.94 29.70
N SER A 245 -6.63 -55.16 30.41
CA SER A 245 -5.84 -55.65 31.54
C SER A 245 -6.70 -55.96 32.77
N GLU A 246 -7.69 -55.11 33.08
CA GLU A 246 -8.67 -55.38 34.14
C GLU A 246 -9.46 -56.66 33.84
N LYS A 247 -9.92 -56.84 32.59
CA LYS A 247 -10.61 -58.06 32.15
C LYS A 247 -9.78 -59.31 32.40
N LYS A 248 -8.47 -59.29 32.08
CA LYS A 248 -7.55 -60.42 32.31
C LYS A 248 -7.35 -60.70 33.82
N HIS A 249 -7.32 -59.65 34.65
CA HIS A 249 -7.28 -59.79 36.10
C HIS A 249 -8.59 -60.39 36.68
N PHE A 250 -9.76 -59.90 36.25
CA PHE A 250 -11.05 -60.48 36.64
C PHE A 250 -11.20 -61.94 36.19
N GLU A 251 -10.77 -62.29 34.97
CA GLU A 251 -10.80 -63.66 34.47
C GLU A 251 -9.88 -64.60 35.29
N SER A 252 -8.75 -64.09 35.78
CA SER A 252 -7.85 -64.82 36.67
C SER A 252 -8.46 -65.02 38.05
N ARG A 253 -9.08 -63.97 38.62
CA ARG A 253 -9.76 -64.02 39.91
C ARG A 253 -11.03 -64.87 39.89
N LEU A 254 -11.70 -64.99 38.74
CA LEU A 254 -12.81 -65.92 38.54
C LEU A 254 -12.36 -67.38 38.67
N LYS A 255 -11.23 -67.74 38.05
CA LYS A 255 -10.63 -69.09 38.13
C LYS A 255 -10.15 -69.43 39.55
N GLU A 256 -9.68 -68.44 40.29
CA GLU A 256 -9.35 -68.55 41.73
C GLU A 256 -10.60 -68.78 42.60
N LEU A 257 -11.71 -68.09 42.31
CA LEU A 257 -12.98 -68.32 43.01
C LEU A 257 -13.56 -69.69 42.67
N GLU A 258 -13.46 -70.15 41.42
CA GLU A 258 -13.88 -71.48 40.98
C GLU A 258 -13.09 -72.61 41.67
N SER A 259 -11.80 -72.42 41.95
CA SER A 259 -11.01 -73.40 42.72
C SER A 259 -11.35 -73.37 44.21
N LYS A 260 -11.60 -72.19 44.79
CA LYS A 260 -12.10 -72.04 46.17
C LYS A 260 -13.49 -72.63 46.38
N GLU A 261 -14.40 -72.49 45.42
CA GLU A 261 -15.73 -73.13 45.46
C GLU A 261 -15.59 -74.67 45.53
N LYS A 262 -14.71 -75.25 44.71
CA LYS A 262 -14.41 -76.69 44.73
C LYS A 262 -13.85 -77.13 46.08
N GLN A 263 -12.92 -76.35 46.67
CA GLN A 263 -12.37 -76.61 48.00
C GLN A 263 -13.44 -76.56 49.10
N PHE A 264 -14.28 -75.51 49.14
CA PHE A 264 -15.37 -75.41 50.12
C PHE A 264 -16.40 -76.54 49.96
N LYS A 265 -16.68 -76.97 48.71
CA LYS A 265 -17.54 -78.11 48.40
C LYS A 265 -16.95 -79.45 48.81
N GLU A 266 -15.62 -79.53 48.98
CA GLU A 266 -14.93 -80.69 49.55
C GLU A 266 -15.00 -80.68 51.07
N GLN A 267 -14.66 -79.55 51.71
CA GLN A 267 -14.78 -79.35 53.17
C GLN A 267 -16.22 -79.55 53.67
N MET A 268 -17.24 -79.16 52.90
CA MET A 268 -18.64 -79.41 53.27
C MET A 268 -19.02 -80.90 53.21
N LYS A 269 -18.38 -81.72 52.37
CA LYS A 269 -18.57 -83.18 52.44
C LYS A 269 -17.91 -83.76 53.69
N GLU A 270 -16.69 -83.31 54.00
CA GLU A 270 -15.92 -83.72 55.17
C GLU A 270 -16.70 -83.40 56.46
N LEU A 271 -17.22 -82.17 56.60
CA LEU A 271 -18.08 -81.78 57.73
C LEU A 271 -19.36 -82.61 57.82
N LEU A 272 -20.00 -82.97 56.70
CA LEU A 272 -21.17 -83.86 56.69
C LEU A 272 -20.81 -85.28 57.15
N SER A 273 -19.67 -85.82 56.73
CA SER A 273 -19.17 -87.12 57.21
C SER A 273 -18.86 -87.09 58.70
N ASN A 274 -18.12 -86.09 59.17
CA ASN A 274 -17.76 -85.92 60.59
C ASN A 274 -19.02 -85.74 61.46
N ASN A 275 -20.05 -85.05 60.96
CA ASN A 275 -21.32 -84.91 61.66
C ASN A 275 -22.10 -86.23 61.80
N GLU A 276 -22.09 -87.09 60.78
CA GLU A 276 -22.67 -88.44 60.90
C GLU A 276 -21.84 -89.35 61.84
N GLU A 277 -20.52 -89.15 61.93
CA GLU A 277 -19.68 -89.83 62.93
C GLU A 277 -20.01 -89.37 64.37
N PHE A 278 -20.04 -88.05 64.63
CA PHE A 278 -20.46 -87.51 65.94
C PHE A 278 -21.86 -87.99 66.34
N LYS A 279 -22.80 -88.05 65.40
CA LYS A 279 -24.15 -88.61 65.58
C LYS A 279 -24.15 -90.12 65.86
N GLY A 280 -23.10 -90.84 65.47
CA GLY A 280 -22.82 -92.20 65.92
C GLY A 280 -22.32 -92.23 67.36
N GLN A 281 -21.32 -91.41 67.69
CA GLN A 281 -20.74 -91.29 69.03
C GLN A 281 -21.80 -90.87 70.09
N VAL A 282 -22.69 -89.93 69.76
CA VAL A 282 -23.80 -89.52 70.64
C VAL A 282 -24.70 -90.70 71.02
N LYS A 283 -25.06 -91.56 70.07
CA LYS A 283 -25.85 -92.77 70.36
C LYS A 283 -25.11 -93.78 71.22
N GLU A 284 -23.79 -93.86 71.09
CA GLU A 284 -22.96 -94.68 71.97
C GLU A 284 -22.94 -94.13 73.41
N PHE A 285 -22.98 -92.80 73.58
CA PHE A 285 -23.14 -92.17 74.89
C PHE A 285 -24.56 -92.35 75.46
N GLU A 286 -25.62 -92.23 74.66
CA GLU A 286 -27.01 -92.50 75.07
C GLU A 286 -27.14 -93.93 75.64
N LEU A 287 -26.58 -94.94 74.95
CA LEU A 287 -26.58 -96.34 75.41
C LEU A 287 -25.76 -96.54 76.71
N LYS A 288 -24.63 -95.84 76.87
CA LYS A 288 -23.85 -95.87 78.12
C LYS A 288 -24.57 -95.20 79.28
N GLU A 289 -25.38 -94.18 79.03
CA GLU A 289 -26.23 -93.56 80.05
C GLU A 289 -27.34 -94.52 80.51
N GLU A 290 -28.02 -95.21 79.59
CA GLU A 290 -28.99 -96.27 79.92
C GLU A 290 -28.37 -97.42 80.73
N GLU A 291 -27.14 -97.82 80.41
CA GLU A 291 -26.39 -98.81 81.19
C GLU A 291 -26.08 -98.30 82.60
N LEU A 292 -25.56 -97.08 82.75
CA LEU A 292 -25.26 -96.48 84.05
C LEU A 292 -26.51 -96.28 84.91
N ILE A 293 -27.65 -95.91 84.32
CA ILE A 293 -28.96 -95.86 85.00
C ILE A 293 -29.34 -97.25 85.53
N SER A 294 -29.10 -98.29 84.73
CA SER A 294 -29.37 -99.68 85.12
C SER A 294 -28.45 -100.16 86.25
N GLN A 295 -27.15 -99.85 86.19
CA GLN A 295 -26.18 -100.15 87.25
C GLN A 295 -26.51 -99.39 88.55
N LYS A 296 -26.87 -98.11 88.48
CA LYS A 296 -27.32 -97.31 89.64
C LYS A 296 -28.50 -97.99 90.35
N LYS A 297 -29.50 -98.43 89.58
CA LYS A 297 -30.67 -99.15 90.10
C LYS A 297 -30.32 -100.49 90.75
N GLN A 298 -29.27 -101.17 90.28
CA GLN A 298 -28.74 -102.37 90.93
C GLN A 298 -28.11 -102.06 92.30
N PHE A 299 -27.31 -100.99 92.41
CA PHE A 299 -26.76 -100.56 93.70
C PHE A 299 -27.84 -100.10 94.69
N GLU A 300 -28.87 -99.39 94.21
CA GLU A 300 -30.01 -98.93 95.03
C GLU A 300 -30.77 -100.12 95.67
N ASN A 301 -30.96 -101.21 94.92
CA ASN A 301 -31.50 -102.46 95.45
C ASN A 301 -30.58 -103.14 96.48
N GLN A 302 -29.25 -103.09 96.29
CA GLN A 302 -28.29 -103.64 97.26
C GLN A 302 -28.33 -102.87 98.59
N VAL A 303 -28.49 -101.55 98.55
CA VAL A 303 -28.58 -100.70 99.75
C VAL A 303 -29.80 -101.07 100.61
N GLU A 304 -30.98 -101.29 100.02
CA GLU A 304 -32.15 -101.74 100.79
C GLU A 304 -31.98 -103.16 101.37
N ASP A 305 -31.29 -104.08 100.69
CA ASP A 305 -30.97 -105.40 101.25
C ASP A 305 -29.98 -105.33 102.43
N PHE A 306 -28.97 -104.43 102.37
CA PHE A 306 -28.11 -104.13 103.53
C PHE A 306 -28.91 -103.55 104.71
N LYS A 307 -29.86 -102.65 104.43
CA LYS A 307 -30.76 -102.03 105.42
C LYS A 307 -31.72 -103.03 106.09
N LEU A 308 -32.06 -104.13 105.40
CA LEU A 308 -32.79 -105.26 105.98
C LEU A 308 -31.88 -106.13 106.86
N LYS A 309 -30.62 -106.34 106.47
CA LYS A 309 -29.61 -107.06 107.28
C LYS A 309 -29.26 -106.31 108.57
N GLU A 310 -29.13 -104.99 108.51
CA GLU A 310 -28.94 -104.11 109.67
C GLU A 310 -30.03 -104.33 110.74
N LYS A 311 -31.30 -104.29 110.34
CA LYS A 311 -32.46 -104.60 111.20
C LYS A 311 -32.43 -106.03 111.75
N GLN A 312 -31.81 -106.98 111.06
CA GLN A 312 -31.63 -108.34 111.57
C GLN A 312 -30.58 -108.39 112.70
N PHE A 313 -29.50 -107.62 112.61
CA PHE A 313 -28.48 -107.53 113.67
C PHE A 313 -29.01 -106.81 114.93
N GLU A 314 -29.74 -105.71 114.75
CA GLU A 314 -30.49 -105.00 115.80
C GLU A 314 -31.35 -105.96 116.64
N GLY A 315 -32.06 -106.89 115.99
CA GLY A 315 -32.87 -107.91 116.66
C GLY A 315 -32.04 -108.94 117.45
N ARG A 316 -30.91 -109.41 116.90
CA ARG A 316 -30.01 -110.35 117.60
C ARG A 316 -29.34 -109.74 118.83
N TRP A 317 -29.03 -108.45 118.78
CA TRP A 317 -28.37 -107.73 119.88
C TRP A 317 -29.23 -107.70 121.15
N LYS A 318 -30.52 -107.39 120.99
CA LYS A 318 -31.51 -107.36 122.10
C LYS A 318 -31.77 -108.75 122.69
N GLU A 319 -31.60 -109.81 121.90
CA GLU A 319 -31.64 -111.19 122.41
C GLU A 319 -30.42 -111.52 123.30
N LEU A 320 -29.22 -111.04 122.93
CA LEU A 320 -27.98 -111.21 123.71
C LEU A 320 -28.05 -110.49 125.07
N GLU A 321 -28.53 -109.24 125.08
CA GLU A 321 -28.75 -108.45 126.30
C GLU A 321 -29.69 -109.16 127.30
N SER A 322 -30.71 -109.87 126.81
CA SER A 322 -31.60 -110.69 127.66
C SER A 322 -30.89 -111.90 128.30
N LYS A 323 -29.88 -112.46 127.62
CA LYS A 323 -29.12 -113.64 128.09
C LYS A 323 -28.10 -113.26 129.15
N GLU A 324 -27.47 -112.09 129.04
CA GLU A 324 -26.53 -111.59 130.07
C GLU A 324 -27.23 -111.34 131.41
N ASN A 325 -28.39 -110.67 131.39
CA ASN A 325 -29.19 -110.42 132.58
C ASN A 325 -29.60 -111.72 133.30
N LYS A 326 -29.82 -112.81 132.54
CA LYS A 326 -30.14 -114.15 133.06
C LYS A 326 -28.93 -114.85 133.70
N PHE A 327 -27.70 -114.53 133.30
CA PHE A 327 -26.47 -115.00 133.96
C PHE A 327 -26.23 -114.30 135.30
N LYS A 328 -26.52 -113.00 135.38
CA LYS A 328 -26.30 -112.15 136.56
C LYS A 328 -27.02 -112.66 137.83
N VAL A 329 -28.18 -113.29 137.66
CA VAL A 329 -28.94 -113.94 138.76
C VAL A 329 -28.22 -115.19 139.30
N LYS A 330 -27.71 -116.07 138.43
CA LYS A 330 -27.05 -117.33 138.83
C LYS A 330 -25.76 -117.10 139.62
N VAL A 331 -25.03 -116.02 139.33
CA VAL A 331 -23.79 -115.66 140.05
C VAL A 331 -24.07 -115.34 141.52
N ASN A 332 -25.21 -114.73 141.84
CA ASN A 332 -25.58 -114.40 143.22
C ASN A 332 -26.04 -115.63 144.02
N GLU A 333 -26.62 -116.65 143.36
CA GLU A 333 -27.09 -117.88 144.00
C GLU A 333 -25.94 -118.80 144.45
N LEU A 334 -24.84 -118.85 143.68
CA LEU A 334 -23.62 -119.59 144.05
C LEU A 334 -22.96 -119.01 145.31
N LYS A 335 -23.00 -117.68 145.47
CA LYS A 335 -22.30 -116.92 146.53
C LYS A 335 -22.81 -117.15 147.96
N LEU A 336 -23.90 -117.92 148.12
CA LEU A 336 -24.46 -118.31 149.42
C LEU A 336 -24.14 -119.75 149.83
N LYS A 337 -23.76 -120.64 148.89
CA LYS A 337 -23.41 -122.03 149.22
C LYS A 337 -21.99 -122.20 149.78
N GLU A 338 -21.16 -121.17 149.64
CA GLU A 338 -19.76 -121.14 150.08
C GLU A 338 -19.58 -121.07 151.61
N LYS A 339 -20.63 -120.67 152.36
CA LYS A 339 -20.55 -120.44 153.82
C LYS A 339 -21.10 -121.56 154.71
N GLN A 340 -21.27 -122.77 154.20
CA GLN A 340 -21.83 -123.90 154.98
C GLN A 340 -20.96 -125.16 155.00
N PHE A 341 -19.74 -125.13 154.46
CA PHE A 341 -18.77 -126.22 154.61
C PHE A 341 -17.57 -125.79 155.46
N GLU A 342 -17.72 -126.04 156.76
CA GLU A 342 -16.70 -125.80 157.78
C GLU A 342 -15.85 -127.06 158.01
N GLY A 343 -14.54 -126.86 158.19
CA GLY A 343 -13.67 -127.76 158.96
C GLY A 343 -13.43 -129.19 158.46
N GLN A 344 -12.42 -129.38 157.59
CA GLN A 344 -11.41 -130.44 157.79
C GLN A 344 -10.15 -130.32 156.90
N VAL A 345 -9.12 -131.05 157.31
CA VAL A 345 -7.76 -131.18 156.73
C VAL A 345 -6.84 -129.96 156.93
N LYS A 346 -5.56 -130.26 157.21
CA LYS A 346 -4.46 -129.32 157.50
C LYS A 346 -3.39 -129.46 156.41
N ASP A 347 -2.78 -128.34 156.02
CA ASP A 347 -1.36 -127.99 156.21
C ASP A 347 -0.31 -129.14 156.30
N PRO A 348 0.94 -129.02 155.73
CA PRO A 348 1.56 -127.90 154.98
C PRO A 348 2.34 -128.34 153.70
N GLU A 349 3.24 -127.46 153.22
CA GLU A 349 4.36 -127.63 152.25
C GLU A 349 4.09 -127.59 150.73
N SER A 350 5.05 -127.13 149.93
CA SER A 350 5.36 -125.70 149.60
C SER A 350 6.53 -125.57 148.59
N LYS A 351 6.60 -124.43 147.88
CA LYS A 351 7.74 -123.89 147.07
C LYS A 351 8.06 -124.49 145.68
N LEU A 352 7.75 -123.69 144.64
CA LEU A 352 8.58 -123.27 143.48
C LEU A 352 7.74 -122.16 142.75
N ASP A 353 8.17 -120.93 142.47
CA ASP A 353 9.28 -120.42 141.63
C ASP A 353 9.11 -120.74 140.13
N THR A 354 9.34 -119.87 139.12
CA THR A 354 9.88 -118.48 138.99
C THR A 354 9.31 -117.85 137.66
N PHE A 355 9.00 -116.55 137.50
CA PHE A 355 9.82 -115.32 137.26
C PHE A 355 10.25 -115.05 135.77
N VAL A 356 10.46 -113.76 135.40
CA VAL A 356 11.07 -113.20 134.14
C VAL A 356 10.16 -113.13 132.86
N VAL A 357 10.23 -112.15 131.91
CA VAL A 357 10.39 -110.65 131.86
C VAL A 357 10.45 -110.16 130.37
N GLN A 358 10.23 -108.86 130.07
CA GLN A 358 10.47 -108.15 128.75
C GLN A 358 9.53 -108.54 127.57
N LEU A 359 9.34 -107.87 126.39
CA LEU A 359 9.71 -106.61 125.66
C LEU A 359 8.69 -106.45 124.46
N ASN A 360 8.42 -105.34 123.73
CA ASN A 360 8.73 -103.90 123.83
C ASN A 360 7.72 -102.98 123.02
N GLU A 361 7.94 -101.67 123.09
CA GLU A 361 7.71 -100.52 122.16
C GLU A 361 7.98 -100.71 120.63
N PRO A 362 7.83 -99.68 119.73
CA PRO A 362 7.33 -98.29 119.90
C PRO A 362 6.34 -97.77 118.80
N GLU A 363 5.98 -96.48 118.94
CA GLU A 363 5.47 -95.55 117.92
C GLU A 363 6.48 -95.21 116.79
N SER A 364 6.04 -94.51 115.73
CA SER A 364 6.72 -93.28 115.24
C SER A 364 5.98 -92.58 114.09
N THR A 365 6.03 -91.24 114.09
CA THR A 365 5.70 -90.34 112.97
C THR A 365 6.95 -89.98 112.17
N GLU A 366 6.82 -89.50 110.92
CA GLU A 366 7.52 -88.30 110.39
C GLU A 366 7.41 -88.05 108.86
N LYS A 367 7.55 -86.76 108.46
CA LYS A 367 8.20 -86.20 107.24
C LYS A 367 7.62 -86.45 105.81
N GLN A 368 7.87 -85.61 104.79
CA GLN A 368 7.99 -84.13 104.69
C GLN A 368 8.10 -83.64 103.20
N TYR A 369 7.64 -82.39 102.94
CA TYR A 369 8.10 -81.42 101.92
C TYR A 369 7.85 -81.53 100.38
N GLU A 370 8.16 -80.39 99.73
CA GLU A 370 7.76 -79.78 98.44
C GLU A 370 8.96 -79.86 97.40
N PRO A 371 9.18 -79.07 96.29
CA PRO A 371 8.80 -77.65 96.03
C PRO A 371 8.53 -77.11 94.57
N LEU A 372 7.89 -75.93 94.53
CA LEU A 372 8.04 -74.69 93.70
C LEU A 372 8.60 -74.62 92.24
N ILE A 373 8.05 -73.65 91.47
CA ILE A 373 8.62 -72.75 90.41
C ILE A 373 7.42 -72.07 89.65
N ASN A 374 7.33 -70.77 89.27
CA ASN A 374 8.11 -69.52 89.48
C ASN A 374 7.19 -68.25 89.44
N SER A 375 7.69 -67.04 89.10
CA SER A 375 7.01 -65.72 89.27
C SER A 375 6.87 -64.80 88.03
N HIS A 376 5.93 -63.85 88.11
CA HIS A 376 5.96 -62.36 87.90
C HIS A 376 7.32 -61.65 87.54
N ASP A 377 7.43 -60.38 87.03
CA ASP A 377 6.57 -59.15 87.13
C ASP A 377 6.88 -58.01 86.08
N GLU A 378 6.04 -56.93 86.04
CA GLU A 378 6.29 -55.44 85.82
C GLU A 378 7.18 -54.85 84.65
N GLU A 379 7.20 -53.54 84.27
CA GLU A 379 6.18 -52.45 84.06
C GLU A 379 6.78 -51.18 83.32
N GLU A 380 5.94 -50.17 82.99
CA GLU A 380 6.19 -48.72 82.65
C GLU A 380 7.22 -48.21 81.56
N GLU A 381 7.36 -46.90 81.25
CA GLU A 381 6.42 -45.85 80.71
C GLU A 381 7.18 -44.53 80.28
N PHE A 382 6.57 -43.70 79.40
CA PHE A 382 6.82 -42.25 79.05
C PHE A 382 8.19 -41.81 78.42
N VAL A 383 8.40 -40.78 77.55
CA VAL A 383 7.66 -39.70 76.79
C VAL A 383 8.28 -38.28 77.05
N THR A 384 8.00 -37.29 76.17
CA THR A 384 8.45 -35.86 76.13
C THR A 384 9.80 -35.58 75.42
N SER A 385 10.09 -34.43 74.76
CA SER A 385 9.31 -33.21 74.40
C SER A 385 9.98 -32.34 73.30
N TYR A 386 9.17 -31.59 72.52
CA TYR A 386 9.26 -30.17 72.04
C TYR A 386 10.62 -29.41 71.92
N MET A 387 10.85 -28.36 71.09
CA MET A 387 10.28 -27.74 69.85
C MET A 387 11.23 -26.57 69.41
N ASP A 388 10.82 -25.71 68.43
CA ASP A 388 11.24 -24.28 68.26
C ASP A 388 12.67 -23.96 67.69
N ASN A 389 12.99 -22.83 67.02
CA ASN A 389 12.18 -21.71 66.50
C ASN A 389 12.83 -20.85 65.36
N GLU A 390 12.04 -19.88 64.84
CA GLU A 390 12.35 -18.50 64.38
C GLU A 390 13.20 -18.12 63.12
N LEU A 391 12.48 -17.43 62.19
CA LEU A 391 12.62 -16.04 61.70
C LEU A 391 13.89 -15.45 61.00
N SER A 392 13.59 -14.48 60.11
CA SER A 392 14.44 -13.46 59.46
C SER A 392 14.44 -12.14 60.29
N PRO A 393 15.06 -10.96 59.94
CA PRO A 393 14.98 -10.25 58.63
C PRO A 393 16.10 -9.19 58.28
N THR A 394 15.80 -8.33 57.29
CA THR A 394 16.11 -6.86 57.17
C THR A 394 17.38 -6.26 56.52
N ILE A 395 17.12 -5.10 55.85
CA ILE A 395 17.94 -3.88 55.63
C ILE A 395 18.85 -3.76 54.38
N ASP A 396 18.26 -3.11 53.36
CA ASP A 396 18.63 -1.77 52.81
C ASP A 396 19.82 -1.54 51.84
N ASP A 397 19.75 -0.36 51.22
CA ASP A 397 20.72 0.39 50.41
C ASP A 397 21.18 -0.13 49.02
N GLY A 398 20.68 0.55 47.98
CA GLY A 398 21.54 1.45 47.22
C GLY A 398 22.54 0.87 46.20
N THR A 399 22.17 0.95 44.92
CA THR A 399 23.08 1.06 43.75
C THR A 399 23.89 -0.18 43.34
N SER A 400 23.49 -0.80 42.22
CA SER A 400 24.34 -0.90 41.01
C SER A 400 23.58 -1.55 39.84
N PHE A 401 23.54 -0.92 38.66
CA PHE A 401 23.06 -1.53 37.41
C PHE A 401 24.13 -2.45 36.76
N GLN A 402 24.82 -3.23 37.58
CA GLN A 402 25.64 -4.35 37.10
C GLN A 402 24.73 -5.57 36.93
N LEU A 403 24.97 -6.36 35.88
CA LEU A 403 24.06 -7.40 35.34
C LEU A 403 22.82 -6.81 34.63
N LEU A 404 23.02 -6.24 33.44
CA LEU A 404 22.00 -6.36 32.39
C LEU A 404 21.87 -7.86 32.03
N PRO A 405 20.68 -8.48 32.13
CA PRO A 405 20.49 -9.85 31.66
C PRO A 405 20.82 -9.97 30.17
N ARG A 406 21.33 -11.14 29.77
CA ARG A 406 21.68 -11.40 28.36
C ARG A 406 20.44 -11.57 27.47
N ASP A 407 19.29 -11.77 28.10
CA ASP A 407 18.02 -12.10 27.46
C ASP A 407 17.11 -10.88 27.31
N LYS A 408 16.43 -10.83 26.16
CA LYS A 408 15.73 -9.64 25.67
C LYS A 408 14.47 -9.27 26.47
N THR A 409 13.97 -10.17 27.31
CA THR A 409 12.69 -10.00 28.00
C THR A 409 12.78 -8.98 29.12
N ASP A 410 13.87 -9.02 29.90
CA ASP A 410 13.95 -8.39 31.22
C ASP A 410 14.23 -6.88 31.11
N ILE A 411 14.94 -6.47 30.06
CA ILE A 411 15.25 -5.05 29.78
C ILE A 411 13.96 -4.23 29.62
N LEU A 412 12.88 -4.80 29.08
CA LEU A 412 11.60 -4.12 28.92
C LEU A 412 10.83 -3.99 30.25
N ALA A 413 11.01 -4.93 31.19
CA ALA A 413 10.44 -4.84 32.54
C ALA A 413 11.16 -3.76 33.35
N ASN A 414 12.50 -3.82 33.39
CA ASN A 414 13.34 -2.86 34.12
C ASN A 414 13.12 -1.41 33.64
N LEU A 415 12.88 -1.19 32.34
CA LEU A 415 12.53 0.13 31.80
C LEU A 415 11.09 0.59 32.13
N ARG A 416 10.16 -0.32 32.47
CA ARG A 416 8.82 0.04 32.94
C ARG A 416 8.77 0.36 34.43
N GLU A 417 9.67 -0.22 35.21
CA GLU A 417 9.81 0.01 36.65
C GLU A 417 10.66 1.26 36.97
N SER A 418 11.40 1.77 35.99
CA SER A 418 12.14 3.04 36.12
C SER A 418 11.22 4.26 36.28
N SER A 419 11.58 5.16 37.20
CA SER A 419 10.87 6.44 37.40
C SER A 419 11.13 7.49 36.32
N ASP A 420 12.12 7.28 35.45
CA ASP A 420 12.43 8.13 34.30
C ASP A 420 13.18 7.34 33.20
N PRO A 421 12.50 6.43 32.47
CA PRO A 421 13.16 5.59 31.47
C PRO A 421 13.67 6.38 30.27
N ALA A 422 13.11 7.56 30.00
CA ALA A 422 13.62 8.47 28.99
C ALA A 422 15.00 8.99 29.40
N LYS A 423 15.17 9.46 30.64
CA LYS A 423 16.48 9.85 31.13
C LYS A 423 17.46 8.67 31.18
N VAL A 424 17.06 7.52 31.72
CA VAL A 424 17.95 6.36 31.85
C VAL A 424 18.50 5.90 30.49
N VAL A 425 17.68 5.82 29.45
CA VAL A 425 18.16 5.44 28.10
C VAL A 425 19.07 6.52 27.51
N LEU A 426 18.77 7.80 27.74
CA LEU A 426 19.62 8.92 27.29
C LEU A 426 21.00 8.89 27.96
N ASP A 427 21.05 8.74 29.29
CA ASP A 427 22.27 8.66 30.10
C ASP A 427 23.16 7.48 29.63
N ILE A 428 22.57 6.34 29.26
CA ILE A 428 23.26 5.14 28.74
C ILE A 428 23.88 5.38 27.35
N ILE A 429 23.19 6.10 26.46
CA ILE A 429 23.71 6.40 25.10
C ILE A 429 24.84 7.44 25.17
N GLN A 430 24.75 8.40 26.09
CA GLN A 430 25.80 9.38 26.34
C GLN A 430 27.02 8.79 27.06
N ASN A 431 26.82 7.82 27.96
CA ASN A 431 27.88 7.20 28.77
C ASN A 431 27.91 5.66 28.61
N PRO A 432 28.34 5.14 27.45
CA PRO A 432 28.34 3.70 27.20
C PRO A 432 29.34 2.95 28.10
N PHE A 433 28.84 1.96 28.85
CA PHE A 433 29.59 1.14 29.83
C PHE A 433 30.82 0.36 29.30
N ILE A 434 31.15 0.46 28.01
CA ILE A 434 32.33 -0.18 27.40
C ILE A 434 33.07 0.85 26.53
N PRO A 435 34.22 1.39 26.98
CA PRO A 435 35.06 2.26 26.17
C PRO A 435 35.63 1.51 24.95
N ARG A 436 35.03 1.71 23.77
CA ARG A 436 35.53 1.14 22.51
C ARG A 436 36.70 1.98 21.99
N CYS A 437 37.93 1.60 22.33
CA CYS A 437 39.12 2.35 21.92
C CYS A 437 39.32 2.43 20.40
N LYS A 438 39.13 3.62 19.83
CA LYS A 438 39.99 4.17 18.76
C LYS A 438 40.40 5.59 19.12
N LYS A 439 41.65 5.94 18.81
CA LYS A 439 42.19 7.30 18.92
C LYS A 439 41.67 8.13 17.75
N GLY A 440 41.19 9.34 18.03
CA GLY A 440 40.57 10.23 17.05
C GLY A 440 39.59 11.15 17.78
N ASP A 441 38.31 10.91 17.52
CA ASP A 441 37.24 11.90 17.74
C ASP A 441 36.22 11.45 18.78
N ASN A 442 35.57 12.42 19.45
CA ASN A 442 34.50 12.18 20.44
C ASN A 442 33.15 11.79 19.78
N ALA A 443 33.17 11.00 18.71
CA ALA A 443 31.99 10.61 17.95
C ALA A 443 31.08 9.66 18.76
N VAL A 444 29.79 9.97 18.84
CA VAL A 444 28.79 9.15 19.55
C VAL A 444 28.51 7.88 18.75
N ILE A 445 28.95 6.73 19.25
CA ILE A 445 28.81 5.44 18.57
C ILE A 445 27.47 4.78 18.92
N ILE A 446 26.49 4.90 18.03
CA ILE A 446 25.28 4.07 18.05
C ILE A 446 25.64 2.62 17.65
N ASP A 447 25.21 1.65 18.45
CA ASP A 447 25.29 0.21 18.15
C ASP A 447 23.94 -0.50 18.36
N ASP A 448 23.83 -1.77 17.99
CA ASP A 448 22.57 -2.53 18.03
C ASP A 448 21.88 -2.52 19.40
N ARG A 449 22.62 -2.34 20.50
CA ARG A 449 22.06 -2.24 21.86
C ARG A 449 21.43 -0.88 22.10
N HIS A 450 22.05 0.20 21.61
CA HIS A 450 21.47 1.55 21.64
C HIS A 450 20.19 1.60 20.81
N ILE A 451 20.17 0.98 19.63
CA ILE A 451 18.95 0.79 18.81
C ILE A 451 17.89 -0.01 19.58
N TYR A 452 18.25 -1.16 20.16
CA TYR A 452 17.30 -2.02 20.86
C TYR A 452 16.67 -1.34 22.09
N LEU A 453 17.44 -0.54 22.84
CA LEU A 453 16.95 0.28 23.96
C LEU A 453 15.98 1.36 23.47
N LEU A 454 16.30 2.07 22.38
CA LEU A 454 15.41 3.06 21.78
C LEU A 454 14.12 2.42 21.23
N GLU A 455 14.19 1.23 20.62
CA GLU A 455 12.98 0.47 20.22
C GLU A 455 12.09 0.12 21.42
N GLN A 456 12.67 -0.22 22.59
CA GLN A 456 11.89 -0.52 23.79
C GLN A 456 11.30 0.77 24.39
N LEU A 457 12.06 1.86 24.40
CA LEU A 457 11.59 3.16 24.88
C LEU A 457 10.43 3.68 24.01
N MET A 458 10.50 3.52 22.68
CA MET A 458 9.42 3.86 21.75
C MET A 458 8.14 3.04 22.00
N ARG A 459 8.27 1.79 22.49
CA ARG A 459 7.13 0.93 22.89
C ARG A 459 6.54 1.29 24.25
N ILE A 460 7.34 1.88 25.14
CA ILE A 460 6.87 2.40 26.44
C ILE A 460 6.20 3.77 26.26
N SER A 461 6.68 4.58 25.31
CA SER A 461 6.17 5.93 25.02
C SER A 461 6.03 6.82 26.26
N PRO A 462 7.09 6.97 27.09
CA PRO A 462 7.02 7.72 28.34
C PRO A 462 6.86 9.24 28.12
N ASN A 463 6.35 9.94 29.13
CA ASN A 463 6.22 11.40 29.08
C ASN A 463 7.59 12.09 29.25
N ILE A 464 8.05 12.79 28.20
CA ILE A 464 9.40 13.36 28.11
C ILE A 464 9.45 14.73 28.82
N LYS A 465 10.09 14.77 29.99
CA LYS A 465 10.33 15.99 30.77
C LYS A 465 11.17 17.02 29.99
N PRO A 466 10.98 18.34 30.17
CA PRO A 466 11.69 19.37 29.38
C PRO A 466 13.23 19.27 29.44
N CYS A 467 13.82 19.11 30.63
CA CYS A 467 15.28 18.97 30.78
C CYS A 467 15.85 17.77 30.01
N VAL A 468 15.19 16.60 30.10
CA VAL A 468 15.56 15.39 29.35
C VAL A 468 15.44 15.62 27.83
N ARG A 469 14.51 16.47 27.39
CA ARG A 469 14.36 16.88 25.98
C ARG A 469 15.49 17.78 25.51
N GLU A 470 15.95 18.71 26.35
CA GLU A 470 17.11 19.58 26.05
C GLU A 470 18.41 18.77 25.96
N ASP A 471 18.61 17.79 26.84
CA ASP A 471 19.78 16.90 26.78
C ASP A 471 19.71 15.93 25.58
N ALA A 472 18.51 15.46 25.21
CA ALA A 472 18.30 14.69 23.98
C ALA A 472 18.51 15.54 22.71
N LEU A 473 18.20 16.83 22.73
CA LEU A 473 18.45 17.74 21.62
C LEU A 473 19.95 17.96 21.39
N LYS A 474 20.76 18.10 22.44
CA LYS A 474 22.24 18.15 22.35
C LYS A 474 22.76 16.89 21.64
N LEU A 475 22.36 15.72 22.13
CA LEU A 475 22.73 14.43 21.54
C LEU A 475 22.28 14.30 20.07
N ALA A 476 21.09 14.81 19.72
CA ALA A 476 20.60 14.81 18.35
C ALA A 476 21.43 15.72 17.42
N LEU A 477 21.91 16.87 17.92
CA LEU A 477 22.82 17.75 17.18
C LEU A 477 24.19 17.11 16.98
N ASP A 478 24.75 16.46 18.00
CA ASP A 478 26.02 15.73 17.92
C ASP A 478 25.93 14.56 16.91
N LEU A 479 24.84 13.78 16.96
CA LEU A 479 24.57 12.73 15.97
C LEU A 479 24.39 13.31 14.55
N LYS A 480 23.78 14.49 14.40
CA LYS A 480 23.63 15.17 13.11
C LYS A 480 24.96 15.70 12.56
N ALA A 481 25.90 16.13 13.41
CA ALA A 481 27.26 16.41 12.99
C ALA A 481 27.95 15.13 12.47
N ASN A 482 27.91 14.05 13.26
CA ASN A 482 28.52 12.76 12.90
C ASN A 482 27.92 12.15 11.61
N MET A 483 26.63 12.38 11.31
CA MET A 483 26.02 11.97 10.04
C MET A 483 26.62 12.66 8.81
N LYS A 484 27.03 13.94 8.90
CA LYS A 484 27.59 14.66 7.74
C LYS A 484 28.92 14.09 7.25
N GLU A 485 29.62 13.34 8.10
CA GLU A 485 30.91 12.71 7.79
C GLU A 485 30.76 11.24 7.37
N ASN A 486 29.66 10.56 7.75
CA ASN A 486 29.46 9.12 7.56
C ASN A 486 27.98 8.74 7.29
N THR A 487 27.36 9.32 6.25
CA THR A 487 25.94 9.08 5.89
C THR A 487 25.60 7.61 5.56
N GLU A 488 26.58 6.79 5.17
CA GLU A 488 26.38 5.37 4.86
C GLU A 488 26.00 4.50 6.08
N ASN A 489 26.21 4.99 7.31
CA ASN A 489 25.95 4.21 8.52
C ASN A 489 24.45 4.19 8.90
N SER A 490 23.70 3.25 8.32
CA SER A 490 22.25 3.09 8.57
C SER A 490 21.87 2.93 10.05
N LEU A 491 22.75 2.43 10.93
CA LEU A 491 22.46 2.34 12.37
C LEU A 491 22.53 3.71 13.04
N LEU A 492 23.48 4.55 12.67
CA LEU A 492 23.59 5.91 13.22
C LEU A 492 22.40 6.78 12.78
N VAL A 493 22.01 6.67 11.49
CA VAL A 493 20.80 7.33 10.97
C VAL A 493 19.53 6.80 11.66
N LEU A 494 19.40 5.49 11.88
CA LEU A 494 18.26 4.91 12.59
C LEU A 494 18.18 5.37 14.04
N GLY A 495 19.32 5.43 14.74
CA GLY A 495 19.40 5.93 16.11
C GLY A 495 18.99 7.39 16.23
N PHE A 496 19.42 8.24 15.28
CA PHE A 496 18.98 9.63 15.18
C PHE A 496 17.46 9.75 14.95
N LEU A 497 16.89 9.03 13.98
CA LEU A 497 15.44 9.07 13.69
C LEU A 497 14.60 8.54 14.87
N LEU A 498 15.06 7.51 15.58
CA LEU A 498 14.47 7.06 16.85
C LEU A 498 14.50 8.15 17.91
N LEU A 499 15.65 8.81 18.10
CA LEU A 499 15.82 9.90 19.07
C LEU A 499 14.87 11.07 18.75
N LEU A 500 14.75 11.48 17.48
CA LEU A 500 13.78 12.49 17.06
C LEU A 500 12.34 12.12 17.41
N SER A 501 11.96 10.86 17.17
CA SER A 501 10.58 10.41 17.34
C SER A 501 10.19 10.20 18.80
N ILE A 502 11.11 9.77 19.65
CA ILE A 502 10.81 9.44 21.05
C ILE A 502 10.81 10.71 21.90
N TYR A 503 11.75 11.63 21.67
CA TYR A 503 11.92 12.83 22.49
C TYR A 503 11.14 14.04 21.92
N GLY A 504 10.51 13.89 20.74
CA GLY A 504 9.65 14.91 20.12
C GLY A 504 10.46 16.08 19.55
N LEU A 505 11.56 15.79 18.86
CA LEU A 505 12.56 16.79 18.46
C LEU A 505 12.46 17.23 16.98
N VAL A 506 11.50 16.71 16.21
CA VAL A 506 11.40 16.94 14.74
C VAL A 506 11.41 18.43 14.38
N SER A 507 10.69 19.26 15.15
CA SER A 507 10.55 20.70 14.94
C SER A 507 11.83 21.53 15.15
N TYR A 508 12.95 20.90 15.53
CA TYR A 508 14.26 21.54 15.69
C TYR A 508 15.20 21.27 14.50
N PHE A 509 14.72 20.53 13.48
CA PHE A 509 15.49 20.14 12.30
C PHE A 509 14.73 20.51 11.02
N ASP A 510 15.44 20.65 9.91
CA ASP A 510 14.81 20.84 8.60
C ASP A 510 13.99 19.59 8.22
N GLU A 511 12.76 19.82 7.73
CA GLU A 511 11.80 18.75 7.48
C GLU A 511 12.23 17.86 6.31
N ASP A 512 12.83 18.44 5.26
CA ASP A 512 13.19 17.71 4.05
C ASP A 512 14.57 17.04 4.19
N GLU A 513 15.53 17.63 4.92
CA GLU A 513 16.75 16.93 5.34
C GLU A 513 16.43 15.66 6.18
N VAL A 514 15.46 15.74 7.11
CA VAL A 514 15.03 14.57 7.90
C VAL A 514 14.27 13.55 7.05
N LEU A 515 13.56 14.00 6.01
CA LEU A 515 12.88 13.11 5.07
C LEU A 515 13.87 12.30 4.21
N GLU A 516 14.96 12.92 3.72
CA GLU A 516 15.99 12.22 2.95
C GLU A 516 16.68 11.09 3.74
N LEU A 517 16.86 11.26 5.05
CA LEU A 517 17.45 10.24 5.93
C LEU A 517 16.68 8.90 5.93
N PHE A 518 15.39 8.90 5.57
CA PHE A 518 14.62 7.66 5.48
C PHE A 518 15.08 6.70 4.38
N ALA A 519 15.78 7.18 3.36
CA ALA A 519 16.39 6.31 2.36
C ALA A 519 17.34 5.30 3.03
N PHE A 520 18.31 5.80 3.79
CA PHE A 520 19.36 4.99 4.43
C PHE A 520 18.81 3.96 5.42
N VAL A 521 17.61 4.18 5.99
CA VAL A 521 16.98 3.26 6.94
C VAL A 521 15.83 2.43 6.36
N ALA A 522 15.50 2.55 5.07
CA ALA A 522 14.34 1.88 4.47
C ALA A 522 14.32 0.34 4.66
N GLN A 523 15.48 -0.30 4.79
CA GLN A 523 15.56 -1.74 5.03
C GLN A 523 15.04 -2.16 6.42
N HIS A 524 15.17 -1.29 7.44
CA HIS A 524 14.84 -1.58 8.83
C HIS A 524 13.33 -1.73 9.06
N LYS A 525 12.95 -2.61 9.99
CA LYS A 525 11.52 -2.96 10.22
C LYS A 525 10.71 -1.80 10.82
N ILE A 526 11.33 -1.00 11.68
CA ILE A 526 10.68 0.11 12.39
C ILE A 526 10.60 1.41 11.58
N ALA A 527 11.27 1.50 10.42
CA ALA A 527 11.34 2.72 9.62
C ALA A 527 9.96 3.25 9.18
N VAL A 528 9.01 2.39 8.85
CA VAL A 528 7.63 2.82 8.51
C VAL A 528 6.86 3.34 9.72
N GLN A 529 7.08 2.75 10.91
CA GLN A 529 6.48 3.25 12.15
C GLN A 529 7.04 4.63 12.51
N LEU A 530 8.35 4.84 12.32
CA LEU A 530 9.02 6.14 12.46
C LEU A 530 8.50 7.18 11.46
N PHE A 531 8.30 6.81 10.19
CA PHE A 531 7.75 7.69 9.16
C PHE A 531 6.35 8.21 9.54
N GLY A 532 5.53 7.35 10.17
CA GLY A 532 4.25 7.74 10.76
C GLY A 532 4.40 8.65 11.98
N SER A 533 5.17 8.25 12.99
CA SER A 533 5.28 8.99 14.27
C SER A 533 6.02 10.32 14.19
N LEU A 534 6.90 10.49 13.19
CA LEU A 534 7.58 11.75 12.88
C LEU A 534 6.71 12.72 12.03
N GLY A 535 5.49 12.30 11.64
CA GLY A 535 4.51 13.15 10.95
C GLY A 535 4.48 13.04 9.41
N PHE A 536 5.44 12.34 8.81
CA PHE A 536 5.63 12.26 7.36
C PHE A 536 4.55 11.44 6.61
N ALA A 537 3.58 10.83 7.30
CA ALA A 537 2.52 9.99 6.72
C ALA A 537 1.77 10.61 5.51
N LYS A 538 1.74 11.94 5.37
CA LYS A 538 1.15 12.63 4.20
C LYS A 538 2.12 12.76 3.01
N LYS A 539 3.44 12.84 3.24
CA LYS A 539 4.52 12.94 2.23
C LYS A 539 4.95 11.57 1.66
N VAL A 540 4.25 10.47 2.01
CA VAL A 540 4.55 9.10 1.52
C VAL A 540 4.69 9.05 -0.01
N SER A 541 3.76 9.64 -0.75
CA SER A 541 3.74 9.54 -2.21
C SER A 541 4.98 10.17 -2.83
N ASP A 542 5.32 11.39 -2.39
CA ASP A 542 6.41 12.20 -2.93
C ASP A 542 7.77 11.57 -2.59
N PHE A 543 7.91 11.06 -1.35
CA PHE A 543 9.08 10.31 -0.91
C PHE A 543 9.28 9.01 -1.73
N MET A 544 8.21 8.27 -2.01
CA MET A 544 8.28 7.04 -2.81
C MET A 544 8.59 7.32 -4.28
N GLU A 545 8.14 8.44 -4.85
CA GLU A 545 8.56 8.87 -6.19
C GLU A 545 10.05 9.27 -6.21
N ASN A 546 10.55 9.91 -5.15
CA ASN A 546 11.97 10.26 -5.02
C ASN A 546 12.86 9.00 -4.93
N LEU A 547 12.50 8.02 -4.09
CA LEU A 547 13.22 6.74 -3.96
C LEU A 547 13.33 5.96 -5.29
N VAL A 548 12.34 6.09 -6.18
CA VAL A 548 12.40 5.48 -7.53
C VAL A 548 13.36 6.25 -8.45
N LYS A 549 13.45 7.57 -8.33
CA LYS A 549 14.35 8.42 -9.12
C LYS A 549 15.82 8.26 -8.72
N THR A 550 16.14 8.11 -7.42
CA THR A 550 17.53 8.04 -6.94
C THR A 550 18.24 6.70 -7.24
N LYS A 551 17.52 5.65 -7.66
CA LYS A 551 18.05 4.29 -7.94
C LYS A 551 18.79 3.61 -6.78
N GLN A 552 18.67 4.11 -5.55
CA GLN A 552 19.47 3.63 -4.41
C GLN A 552 19.05 2.26 -3.85
N PHE A 553 17.94 1.68 -4.31
CA PHE A 553 17.36 0.46 -3.74
C PHE A 553 16.99 -0.58 -4.80
N ASP A 554 17.30 -1.85 -4.50
CA ASP A 554 16.72 -2.96 -5.25
C ASP A 554 15.19 -2.99 -5.05
N SER A 555 14.50 -3.38 -6.13
CA SER A 555 13.06 -3.62 -6.25
C SER A 555 12.45 -4.32 -5.03
N THR A 556 13.16 -5.30 -4.45
CA THR A 556 12.75 -6.05 -3.26
C THR A 556 12.49 -5.15 -2.04
N VAL A 557 13.32 -4.12 -1.82
CA VAL A 557 13.18 -3.19 -0.69
C VAL A 557 11.97 -2.29 -0.91
N HIS A 558 11.82 -1.74 -2.12
CA HIS A 558 10.71 -0.86 -2.49
C HIS A 558 9.35 -1.56 -2.35
N VAL A 559 9.21 -2.79 -2.85
CA VAL A 559 7.99 -3.61 -2.69
C VAL A 559 7.73 -3.96 -1.22
N THR A 560 8.79 -4.16 -0.43
CA THR A 560 8.66 -4.42 1.02
C THR A 560 8.23 -3.18 1.79
N TRP A 561 8.65 -1.97 1.38
CA TRP A 561 8.20 -0.71 1.98
C TRP A 561 6.75 -0.41 1.63
N LEU A 562 6.36 -0.49 0.34
CA LEU A 562 4.96 -0.37 -0.10
C LEU A 562 4.02 -1.29 0.70
N ARG A 563 4.41 -2.56 0.88
CA ARG A 563 3.61 -3.55 1.63
C ARG A 563 3.53 -3.25 3.15
N ARG A 564 4.47 -2.48 3.71
CA ARG A 564 4.43 -2.04 5.11
C ARG A 564 3.64 -0.74 5.28
N ILE A 565 3.75 0.20 4.35
CA ILE A 565 3.01 1.47 4.38
C ILE A 565 1.52 1.25 4.16
N ASN A 566 1.12 0.43 3.17
CA ASN A 566 -0.29 0.10 2.88
C ASN A 566 -0.95 -0.79 3.97
N LYS A 567 -0.45 -0.73 5.19
CA LYS A 567 -0.89 -1.46 6.39
C LYS A 567 -0.99 -0.57 7.63
N PHE A 568 -0.72 0.73 7.46
CA PHE A 568 -1.01 1.84 8.37
C PHE A 568 -2.03 2.77 7.71
#